data_AF-A0A7S0RC65-F1
#
_entry.id   AF-A0A7S0RC65-F1
#
_cell.length_a   1.000
_cell.length_b   1.000
_cell.length_c   1.000
_cell.angle_alpha   90.00
_cell.angle_beta   90.00
_cell.angle_gamma   90.00
#
_symmetry.space_group_name_H-M   'P 1'
#
loop_
_entity.id
_entity.type
_entity.pdbx_description
1 polymer ?
#
loop_
_entity_poly.entity_id
_entity_poly.type
_entity_poly.pdbx_seq_one_letter_code
_entity_poly.pdbx_strand_id
1 'polypeptide(L)'
;MSNVYNLEPPTKGKVVLSTTHGDIDIELWAKEAPKACRNFVQLCMEGYYDNTLFHRVIPNMMIQGGDPTGTGTGGDSIYGGPFPDEFHSRLRFSHRGIVAMANENVKNTNKSQFFISLDKCDWLDKKHTIFGKVTGDTIFNVVELGKVETDDSDRPVDPMPFVKSVEVLWNPFDDIEPRQKMVKKSAEEEAAEKKKRKRKEKKNLSLLSFGNEAEEDEAELQQMGEDLRIKSSHDTIEDKRFLKEGTKEAEEILAQEEEDWGKKREKLKDAISEKLKKPKVEREAEQR
;
A
#
# COMPACT_ATOMS: atom_id res chain seq x y z
N MET A 1 26.22 -1.73 -38.35
CA MET A 1 25.67 -0.81 -37.34
C MET A 1 24.16 -0.81 -37.49
N SER A 2 23.44 -1.41 -36.56
CA SER A 2 21.97 -1.38 -36.56
C SER A 2 21.52 0.00 -36.11
N ASN A 3 20.95 0.79 -37.01
CA ASN A 3 20.34 2.07 -36.67
C ASN A 3 18.99 1.82 -36.00
N VAL A 4 19.00 1.66 -34.67
CA VAL A 4 17.77 1.66 -33.87
C VAL A 4 17.57 3.09 -33.35
N TYR A 5 16.60 3.80 -33.94
CA TYR A 5 16.24 5.15 -33.50
C TYR A 5 15.22 5.07 -32.36
N ASN A 6 15.65 5.35 -31.13
CA ASN A 6 14.72 5.58 -30.02
C ASN A 6 14.13 6.98 -30.13
N LEU A 7 12.83 7.04 -30.45
CA LEU A 7 12.08 8.30 -30.58
C LEU A 7 11.59 8.85 -29.23
N GLU A 8 11.60 8.01 -28.20
CA GLU A 8 11.11 8.33 -26.86
C GLU A 8 12.08 9.22 -26.08
N PRO A 9 11.57 10.15 -25.25
CA PRO A 9 12.40 10.86 -24.28
C PRO A 9 13.00 9.94 -23.21
N PRO A 10 14.13 10.34 -22.60
CA PRO A 10 14.68 9.64 -21.45
C PRO A 10 13.72 9.72 -20.26
N THR A 11 13.61 8.60 -19.54
CA THR A 11 12.79 8.48 -18.34
C THR A 11 13.48 9.08 -17.11
N LYS A 12 12.68 9.51 -16.15
CA LYS A 12 13.10 10.05 -14.84
C LYS A 12 12.13 9.54 -13.76
N GLY A 13 12.63 8.63 -12.94
CA GLY A 13 11.88 7.95 -11.89
C GLY A 13 11.62 6.48 -12.23
N LYS A 14 11.64 5.63 -11.19
CA LYS A 14 11.39 4.19 -11.30
C LYS A 14 10.58 3.70 -10.09
N VAL A 15 9.51 2.96 -10.36
CA VAL A 15 8.60 2.37 -9.37
C VAL A 15 8.44 0.89 -9.69
N VAL A 16 8.40 0.04 -8.67
CA VAL A 16 8.17 -1.40 -8.79
C VAL A 16 6.81 -1.73 -8.20
N LEU A 17 5.95 -2.36 -9.01
CA LEU A 17 4.69 -2.94 -8.55
C LEU A 17 4.87 -4.44 -8.37
N SER A 18 4.82 -4.93 -7.14
CA SER A 18 4.79 -6.38 -6.89
C SER A 18 3.37 -6.90 -7.02
N THR A 19 3.11 -7.75 -8.02
CA THR A 19 1.77 -8.27 -8.29
C THR A 19 1.66 -9.77 -8.00
N THR A 20 0.47 -10.35 -8.20
CA THR A 20 0.29 -11.80 -8.17
C THR A 20 1.08 -12.53 -9.25
N HIS A 21 1.30 -11.90 -10.41
CA HIS A 21 1.95 -12.47 -11.58
C HIS A 21 3.44 -12.07 -11.70
N GLY A 22 4.03 -11.52 -10.62
CA GLY A 22 5.41 -11.08 -10.57
C GLY A 22 5.55 -9.56 -10.46
N ASP A 23 6.81 -9.11 -10.49
CA ASP A 23 7.15 -7.71 -10.32
C ASP A 23 7.07 -6.96 -11.67
N ILE A 24 6.55 -5.74 -11.64
CA ILE A 24 6.42 -4.87 -12.82
C ILE A 24 7.19 -3.59 -12.53
N ASP A 25 8.30 -3.42 -13.24
CA ASP A 25 9.13 -2.22 -13.14
C ASP A 25 8.61 -1.16 -14.10
N ILE A 26 8.16 -0.04 -13.56
CA ILE A 26 7.64 1.11 -14.32
C ILE A 26 8.65 2.26 -14.25
N GLU A 27 9.14 2.67 -15.41
CA GLU A 27 9.89 3.90 -15.59
C GLU A 27 8.95 5.06 -15.93
N LEU A 28 9.18 6.22 -15.34
CA LEU A 28 8.29 7.38 -15.44
C LEU A 28 8.86 8.47 -16.34
N TRP A 29 7.99 9.23 -17.00
CA TRP A 29 8.35 10.44 -17.77
C TRP A 29 7.97 11.70 -16.98
N ALA A 30 8.67 11.93 -15.88
CA ALA A 30 8.38 13.05 -14.96
C ALA A 30 8.53 14.45 -15.60
N LYS A 31 9.28 14.58 -16.71
CA LYS A 31 9.45 15.87 -17.40
C LYS A 31 8.27 16.17 -18.34
N GLU A 32 7.77 15.15 -19.03
CA GLU A 32 6.69 15.28 -20.00
C GLU A 32 5.30 15.27 -19.35
N ALA A 33 5.11 14.48 -18.28
CA ALA A 33 3.85 14.36 -17.54
C ALA A 33 4.06 14.57 -16.02
N PRO A 34 4.44 15.78 -15.59
CA PRO A 34 4.82 16.04 -14.20
C PRO A 34 3.66 15.85 -13.21
N LYS A 35 2.42 16.22 -13.56
CA LYS A 35 1.28 16.07 -12.63
C LYS A 35 0.88 14.62 -12.49
N ALA A 36 0.80 13.88 -13.60
CA ALA A 36 0.49 12.45 -13.55
C ALA A 36 1.56 11.66 -12.79
N CYS A 37 2.85 11.92 -13.06
CA CYS A 37 3.95 11.25 -12.36
C CYS A 37 3.96 11.59 -10.87
N ARG A 38 3.73 12.86 -10.50
CA ARG A 38 3.66 13.27 -9.09
C ARG A 38 2.51 12.58 -8.36
N ASN A 39 1.32 12.55 -8.97
CA ASN A 39 0.17 11.85 -8.43
C ASN A 39 0.47 10.36 -8.22
N PHE A 40 1.05 9.70 -9.22
CA PHE A 40 1.39 8.28 -9.15
C PHE A 40 2.41 7.99 -8.04
N VAL A 41 3.56 8.69 -8.03
CA VAL A 41 4.62 8.47 -7.03
C VAL A 41 4.11 8.72 -5.61
N GLN A 42 3.33 9.77 -5.40
CA GLN A 42 2.78 10.06 -4.07
C GLN A 42 1.77 8.98 -3.63
N LEU A 43 0.89 8.50 -4.51
CA LEU A 43 -0.04 7.41 -4.19
C LEU A 43 0.71 6.09 -3.89
N CYS A 44 1.82 5.83 -4.59
CA CYS A 44 2.71 4.72 -4.30
C CYS A 44 3.34 4.84 -2.91
N MET A 45 3.86 6.03 -2.54
CA MET A 45 4.42 6.29 -1.21
C MET A 45 3.39 6.20 -0.09
N GLU A 46 2.14 6.60 -0.36
CA GLU A 46 1.01 6.46 0.56
C GLU A 46 0.55 4.99 0.69
N GLY A 47 1.08 4.04 -0.09
CA GLY A 47 0.61 2.66 -0.13
C GLY A 47 -0.88 2.58 -0.52
N TYR A 48 -1.33 3.48 -1.40
CA TYR A 48 -2.71 3.54 -1.86
C TYR A 48 -3.05 2.39 -2.81
N TYR A 49 -2.04 1.92 -3.55
CA TYR A 49 -2.18 0.82 -4.50
C TYR A 49 -1.99 -0.56 -3.87
N ASP A 50 -1.70 -0.65 -2.58
CA ASP A 50 -1.56 -1.92 -1.88
C ASP A 50 -2.90 -2.67 -1.83
N ASN A 51 -2.90 -3.95 -2.22
CA ASN A 51 -4.08 -4.81 -2.37
C ASN A 51 -5.13 -4.28 -3.35
N THR A 52 -4.75 -3.42 -4.30
CA THR A 52 -5.68 -2.97 -5.34
C THR A 52 -5.81 -4.00 -6.46
N LEU A 53 -7.03 -4.19 -6.93
CA LEU A 53 -7.38 -5.17 -7.95
C LEU A 53 -7.20 -4.59 -9.35
N PHE A 54 -6.84 -5.44 -10.31
CA PHE A 54 -7.02 -5.14 -11.73
C PHE A 54 -8.44 -5.53 -12.11
N HIS A 55 -9.36 -4.57 -11.97
CA HIS A 55 -10.79 -4.81 -12.15
C HIS A 55 -11.19 -5.02 -13.61
N ARG A 56 -10.34 -4.65 -14.58
CA ARG A 56 -10.65 -4.79 -16.01
C ARG A 56 -9.43 -5.22 -16.80
N VAL A 57 -9.55 -6.34 -17.51
CA VAL A 57 -8.50 -6.89 -18.37
C VAL A 57 -9.12 -7.17 -19.72
N ILE A 58 -8.60 -6.55 -20.78
CA ILE A 58 -9.03 -6.82 -22.15
C ILE A 58 -7.85 -7.42 -22.91
N PRO A 59 -7.93 -8.71 -23.29
CA PRO A 59 -6.87 -9.37 -24.03
C PRO A 59 -6.48 -8.58 -25.28
N ASN A 60 -5.18 -8.43 -25.51
CA ASN A 60 -4.61 -7.70 -26.64
C ASN A 60 -4.96 -6.20 -26.73
N MET A 61 -5.48 -5.60 -25.66
CA MET A 61 -5.73 -4.15 -25.65
C MET A 61 -5.10 -3.48 -24.43
N MET A 62 -5.65 -3.71 -23.24
CA MET A 62 -5.16 -3.05 -22.03
C MET A 62 -5.61 -3.77 -20.75
N ILE A 63 -4.82 -3.55 -19.70
CA ILE A 63 -5.12 -3.92 -18.32
C ILE A 63 -5.34 -2.64 -17.55
N GLN A 64 -6.47 -2.50 -16.86
CA GLN A 64 -6.80 -1.33 -16.05
C GLN A 64 -6.85 -1.71 -14.58
N GLY A 65 -6.29 -0.82 -13.75
CA GLY A 65 -6.27 -0.95 -12.29
C GLY A 65 -6.14 0.41 -11.60
N GLY A 66 -5.74 0.39 -10.33
CA GLY A 66 -5.58 1.60 -9.53
C GLY A 66 -6.88 2.16 -8.94
N ASP A 67 -7.92 1.33 -8.86
CA ASP A 67 -9.14 1.60 -8.11
C ASP A 67 -9.13 0.85 -6.76
N PRO A 68 -9.10 1.56 -5.60
CA PRO A 68 -9.15 0.90 -4.29
C PRO A 68 -10.49 0.22 -4.00
N THR A 69 -11.59 0.61 -4.66
CA THR A 69 -12.88 -0.05 -4.46
C THR A 69 -13.05 -1.28 -5.36
N GLY A 70 -12.20 -1.44 -6.39
CA GLY A 70 -12.29 -2.54 -7.36
C GLY A 70 -13.55 -2.52 -8.22
N THR A 71 -14.36 -1.45 -8.18
CA THR A 71 -15.62 -1.35 -8.93
C THR A 71 -15.38 -0.85 -10.36
N GLY A 72 -14.28 -0.12 -10.58
CA GLY A 72 -13.90 0.54 -11.83
C GLY A 72 -14.35 1.99 -11.92
N THR A 73 -15.07 2.49 -10.92
CA THR A 73 -15.60 3.88 -10.85
C THR A 73 -14.98 4.71 -9.74
N GLY A 74 -14.24 4.07 -8.84
CA GLY A 74 -13.59 4.72 -7.71
C GLY A 74 -12.25 5.37 -8.08
N GLY A 75 -11.53 5.78 -7.05
CA GLY A 75 -10.21 6.37 -7.19
C GLY A 75 -10.21 7.89 -7.06
N ASP A 76 -9.28 8.40 -6.26
CA ASP A 76 -9.12 9.83 -5.98
C ASP A 76 -7.67 10.25 -6.25
N SER A 77 -7.49 11.47 -6.75
CA SER A 77 -6.15 12.03 -6.91
C SER A 77 -5.61 12.61 -5.60
N ILE A 78 -4.30 12.86 -5.56
CA ILE A 78 -3.68 13.61 -4.45
C ILE A 78 -4.17 15.05 -4.34
N TYR A 79 -4.69 15.61 -5.43
CA TYR A 79 -5.09 17.02 -5.54
C TYR A 79 -6.51 17.28 -5.00
N GLY A 80 -7.21 16.24 -4.52
CA GLY A 80 -8.59 16.36 -4.02
C GLY A 80 -9.65 16.51 -5.12
N GLY A 81 -9.28 16.27 -6.39
CA GLY A 81 -10.19 16.33 -7.53
C GLY A 81 -9.51 15.89 -8.83
N PRO A 82 -10.24 15.77 -9.95
CA PRO A 82 -9.65 15.38 -11.22
C PRO A 82 -8.61 16.40 -11.72
N PHE A 83 -7.55 15.93 -12.35
CA PHE A 83 -6.45 16.77 -12.83
C PHE A 83 -6.33 16.77 -14.38
N PRO A 84 -5.71 17.80 -14.98
CA PRO A 84 -5.73 17.99 -16.42
C PRO A 84 -4.93 16.94 -17.19
N ASP A 85 -5.30 16.73 -18.46
CA ASP A 85 -4.56 15.83 -19.34
C ASP A 85 -3.23 16.45 -19.79
N GLU A 86 -2.17 15.64 -19.85
CA GLU A 86 -0.83 16.03 -20.28
C GLU A 86 -0.45 15.23 -21.53
N PHE A 87 -0.28 15.91 -22.67
CA PHE A 87 0.05 15.26 -23.94
C PHE A 87 1.41 15.71 -24.46
N HIS A 88 2.20 14.76 -24.95
CA HIS A 88 3.49 15.02 -25.57
C HIS A 88 3.58 14.34 -26.93
N SER A 89 4.03 15.06 -27.98
CA SER A 89 4.04 14.57 -29.37
C SER A 89 4.87 13.29 -29.60
N ARG A 90 5.97 13.14 -28.85
CA ARG A 90 6.83 11.95 -28.87
C ARG A 90 6.27 10.75 -28.11
N LEU A 91 5.32 10.94 -27.19
CA LEU A 91 4.71 9.86 -26.42
C LEU A 91 3.45 9.40 -27.15
N ARG A 92 3.47 8.15 -27.62
CA ARG A 92 2.37 7.53 -28.37
C ARG A 92 2.24 6.06 -27.98
N PHE A 93 1.05 5.49 -28.14
CA PHE A 93 0.78 4.07 -27.92
C PHE A 93 1.29 3.20 -29.08
N SER A 94 2.60 3.33 -29.39
CA SER A 94 3.23 2.68 -30.54
C SER A 94 3.58 1.20 -30.31
N HIS A 95 3.72 0.81 -29.04
CA HIS A 95 4.01 -0.56 -28.62
C HIS A 95 3.33 -0.87 -27.28
N ARG A 96 3.39 -2.14 -26.87
CA ARG A 96 2.93 -2.61 -25.56
C ARG A 96 3.81 -2.11 -24.41
N GLY A 97 3.27 -2.16 -23.20
CA GLY A 97 3.98 -1.77 -21.98
C GLY A 97 3.98 -0.26 -21.75
N ILE A 98 3.11 0.50 -22.40
CA ILE A 98 2.92 1.93 -22.09
C ILE A 98 1.93 2.04 -20.93
N VAL A 99 2.27 2.86 -19.95
CA VAL A 99 1.44 3.14 -18.77
C VAL A 99 0.81 4.53 -18.92
N ALA A 100 -0.51 4.58 -18.84
CA ALA A 100 -1.29 5.80 -19.04
C ALA A 100 -2.43 5.93 -18.03
N MET A 101 -2.89 7.15 -17.82
CA MET A 101 -4.01 7.45 -16.92
C MET A 101 -5.35 7.06 -17.57
N ALA A 102 -6.20 6.37 -16.81
CA ALA A 102 -7.57 6.15 -17.20
C ALA A 102 -8.39 7.42 -16.97
N ASN A 103 -9.31 7.72 -17.90
CA ASN A 103 -10.21 8.85 -17.80
C ASN A 103 -11.64 8.43 -18.16
N GLU A 104 -12.62 9.27 -17.84
CA GLU A 104 -14.04 8.99 -18.06
C GLU A 104 -14.47 9.40 -19.49
N ASN A 105 -13.59 9.29 -20.49
CA ASN A 105 -13.76 9.79 -21.87
C ASN A 105 -13.98 11.30 -22.01
N VAL A 106 -13.93 12.05 -20.90
CA VAL A 106 -14.00 13.50 -20.86
C VAL A 106 -12.62 14.05 -20.54
N LYS A 107 -12.23 15.15 -21.21
CA LYS A 107 -10.94 15.79 -20.98
C LYS A 107 -10.78 16.25 -19.53
N ASN A 108 -9.57 16.14 -18.99
CA ASN A 108 -9.20 16.59 -17.65
C ASN A 108 -9.92 15.85 -16.51
N THR A 109 -10.20 14.55 -16.68
CA THR A 109 -10.86 13.72 -15.66
C THR A 109 -9.94 12.66 -15.05
N ASN A 110 -8.62 12.88 -15.05
CA ASN A 110 -7.66 11.93 -14.49
C ASN A 110 -7.76 11.89 -12.95
N LYS A 111 -7.74 10.67 -12.39
CA LYS A 111 -7.81 10.40 -10.94
C LYS A 111 -6.64 9.50 -10.50
N SER A 112 -6.88 8.39 -9.80
CA SER A 112 -5.85 7.40 -9.44
C SER A 112 -5.73 6.23 -10.42
N GLN A 113 -6.77 5.98 -11.21
CA GLN A 113 -6.82 4.82 -12.09
C GLN A 113 -5.85 4.95 -13.25
N PHE A 114 -5.18 3.86 -13.58
CA PHE A 114 -4.25 3.77 -14.70
C PHE A 114 -4.47 2.47 -15.46
N PHE A 115 -3.95 2.42 -16.68
CA PHE A 115 -3.92 1.21 -17.47
C PHE A 115 -2.57 1.01 -18.12
N ILE A 116 -2.28 -0.25 -18.43
CA ILE A 116 -1.08 -0.68 -19.13
C ILE A 116 -1.50 -1.25 -20.48
N SER A 117 -0.88 -0.79 -21.57
CA SER A 117 -1.17 -1.29 -22.93
C SER A 117 -0.58 -2.68 -23.14
N LEU A 118 -1.37 -3.59 -23.71
CA LEU A 118 -0.90 -4.93 -24.11
C LEU A 118 -0.50 -5.00 -25.59
N ASP A 119 -1.04 -4.09 -26.39
CA ASP A 119 -0.74 -3.97 -27.82
C ASP A 119 -0.70 -2.49 -28.24
N LYS A 120 -0.45 -2.25 -29.53
CA LYS A 120 -0.49 -0.94 -30.17
C LYS A 120 -1.92 -0.40 -30.18
N CYS A 121 -2.07 0.80 -29.62
CA CYS A 121 -3.38 1.39 -29.32
C CYS A 121 -3.48 2.82 -29.88
N ASP A 122 -3.30 2.97 -31.19
CA ASP A 122 -3.22 4.30 -31.85
C ASP A 122 -4.47 5.18 -31.61
N TRP A 123 -5.65 4.59 -31.39
CA TRP A 123 -6.89 5.35 -31.17
C TRP A 123 -7.01 5.96 -29.77
N LEU A 124 -6.15 5.57 -28.83
CA LEU A 124 -6.02 6.19 -27.50
C LEU A 124 -5.05 7.38 -27.51
N ASP A 125 -4.28 7.59 -28.59
CA ASP A 125 -3.37 8.72 -28.71
C ASP A 125 -4.11 10.05 -28.54
N LYS A 126 -3.52 10.97 -27.77
CA LYS A 126 -4.08 12.29 -27.44
C LYS A 126 -5.43 12.28 -26.70
N LYS A 127 -5.85 11.12 -26.20
CA LYS A 127 -7.01 10.99 -25.30
C LYS A 127 -6.59 10.74 -23.87
N HIS A 128 -5.53 9.95 -23.68
CA HIS A 128 -5.03 9.58 -22.36
C HIS A 128 -3.63 10.15 -22.13
N THR A 129 -3.36 10.53 -20.87
CA THR A 129 -2.05 11.01 -20.44
C THR A 129 -1.10 9.83 -20.29
N ILE A 130 -0.08 9.76 -21.14
CA ILE A 130 1.00 8.78 -21.03
C ILE A 130 2.04 9.32 -20.05
N PHE A 131 2.32 8.56 -18.99
CA PHE A 131 3.23 9.02 -17.94
C PHE A 131 4.36 8.03 -17.62
N GLY A 132 4.30 6.80 -18.11
CA GLY A 132 5.37 5.83 -17.91
C GLY A 132 5.38 4.69 -18.92
N LYS A 133 6.41 3.86 -18.80
CA LYS A 133 6.55 2.60 -19.54
C LYS A 133 7.06 1.50 -18.63
N VAL A 134 6.70 0.28 -18.96
CA VAL A 134 7.20 -0.93 -18.31
C VAL A 134 8.56 -1.26 -18.88
N THR A 135 9.49 -1.63 -18.00
CA THR A 135 10.85 -2.03 -18.35
C THR A 135 10.82 -3.34 -19.13
N GLY A 136 11.73 -3.51 -20.10
CA GLY A 136 11.74 -4.67 -21.01
C GLY A 136 11.82 -6.01 -20.28
N ASP A 137 12.50 -6.08 -19.15
CA ASP A 137 12.70 -7.32 -18.40
C ASP A 137 11.42 -7.80 -17.71
N THR A 138 10.55 -6.87 -17.28
CA THR A 138 9.31 -7.15 -16.54
C THR A 138 8.06 -7.15 -17.42
N ILE A 139 8.20 -6.96 -18.75
CA ILE A 139 7.06 -6.91 -19.66
C ILE A 139 6.30 -8.24 -19.74
N PHE A 140 7.00 -9.36 -19.51
CA PHE A 140 6.42 -10.69 -19.60
C PHE A 140 5.32 -10.90 -18.55
N ASN A 141 5.52 -10.39 -17.34
CA ASN A 141 4.57 -10.46 -16.23
C ASN A 141 3.26 -9.72 -16.57
N VAL A 142 3.36 -8.59 -17.26
CA VAL A 142 2.18 -7.85 -17.76
C VAL A 142 1.43 -8.65 -18.81
N VAL A 143 2.16 -9.28 -19.74
CA VAL A 143 1.56 -10.10 -20.80
C VAL A 143 0.87 -11.34 -20.20
N GLU A 144 1.44 -11.94 -19.17
CA GLU A 144 0.80 -13.05 -18.44
C GLU A 144 -0.48 -12.61 -17.73
N LEU A 145 -0.46 -11.44 -17.08
CA LEU A 145 -1.64 -10.87 -16.46
C LEU A 145 -2.75 -10.57 -17.49
N GLY A 146 -2.37 -10.25 -18.73
CA GLY A 146 -3.30 -10.05 -19.85
C GLY A 146 -3.93 -11.33 -20.42
N LYS A 147 -3.46 -12.52 -20.03
CA LYS A 147 -3.99 -13.82 -20.47
C LYS A 147 -5.02 -14.42 -19.51
N VAL A 148 -5.32 -13.73 -18.41
CA VAL A 148 -6.30 -14.19 -17.42
C VAL A 148 -7.69 -14.25 -18.06
N GLU A 149 -8.46 -15.29 -17.75
CA GLU A 149 -9.83 -15.45 -18.25
C GLU A 149 -10.73 -14.35 -17.68
N THR A 150 -11.52 -13.73 -18.55
CA THR A 150 -12.38 -12.59 -18.22
C THR A 150 -13.83 -12.91 -18.53
N ASP A 151 -14.73 -12.39 -17.69
CA ASP A 151 -16.18 -12.44 -17.88
C ASP A 151 -16.66 -11.44 -18.96
N ASP A 152 -17.94 -11.45 -19.30
CA ASP A 152 -18.59 -10.57 -20.29
C ASP A 152 -18.43 -9.06 -19.97
N SER A 153 -18.13 -8.73 -18.72
CA SER A 153 -17.85 -7.35 -18.26
C SER A 153 -16.36 -6.97 -18.28
N ASP A 154 -15.52 -7.72 -19.01
CA ASP A 154 -14.05 -7.59 -19.04
C ASP A 154 -13.40 -7.76 -17.64
N ARG A 155 -14.12 -8.33 -16.67
CA ARG A 155 -13.62 -8.53 -15.30
C ARG A 155 -12.94 -9.89 -15.21
N PRO A 156 -11.71 -9.97 -14.66
CA PRO A 156 -11.06 -11.26 -14.45
C PRO A 156 -11.87 -12.19 -13.56
N VAL A 157 -11.89 -13.48 -13.91
CA VAL A 157 -12.47 -14.56 -13.11
C VAL A 157 -11.53 -14.88 -11.93
N ASP A 158 -12.08 -15.48 -10.86
CA ASP A 158 -11.33 -15.83 -9.64
C ASP A 158 -10.22 -16.88 -9.94
N PRO A 159 -8.94 -16.68 -9.57
CA PRO A 159 -8.40 -15.59 -8.74
C PRO A 159 -8.14 -14.28 -9.49
N MET A 160 -8.69 -13.18 -8.97
CA MET A 160 -8.49 -11.85 -9.53
C MET A 160 -7.04 -11.36 -9.31
N PRO A 161 -6.35 -10.87 -10.36
CA PRO A 161 -5.02 -10.30 -10.20
C PRO A 161 -5.07 -9.01 -9.38
N PHE A 162 -4.13 -8.88 -8.44
CA PHE A 162 -4.01 -7.71 -7.58
C PHE A 162 -2.55 -7.30 -7.37
N VAL A 163 -2.36 -6.05 -6.98
CA VAL A 163 -1.07 -5.47 -6.56
C VAL A 163 -0.87 -5.78 -5.08
N LYS A 164 0.21 -6.47 -4.72
CA LYS A 164 0.53 -6.83 -3.32
C LYS A 164 1.11 -5.63 -2.58
N SER A 165 2.14 -5.02 -3.17
CA SER A 165 2.87 -3.90 -2.59
C SER A 165 3.49 -3.06 -3.70
N VAL A 166 3.76 -1.79 -3.39
CA VAL A 166 4.43 -0.88 -4.29
C VAL A 166 5.68 -0.28 -3.64
N GLU A 167 6.79 -0.31 -4.36
CA GLU A 167 8.06 0.26 -3.92
C GLU A 167 8.55 1.33 -4.89
N VAL A 168 8.93 2.50 -4.37
CA VAL A 168 9.51 3.57 -5.17
C VAL A 168 11.03 3.47 -5.11
N LEU A 169 11.65 2.94 -6.18
CA LEU A 169 13.11 2.79 -6.26
C LEU A 169 13.82 4.11 -6.48
N TRP A 170 13.29 4.95 -7.37
CA TRP A 170 13.87 6.24 -7.69
C TRP A 170 12.78 7.29 -7.81
N ASN A 171 12.75 8.23 -6.86
CA ASN A 171 11.85 9.36 -6.86
C ASN A 171 12.51 10.57 -7.56
N PRO A 172 11.90 11.14 -8.62
CA PRO A 172 12.41 12.33 -9.29
C PRO A 172 11.99 13.66 -8.65
N PHE A 173 11.12 13.64 -7.62
CA PHE A 173 10.58 14.83 -6.96
C PHE A 173 10.99 14.88 -5.49
N ASP A 174 11.58 15.99 -5.06
CA ASP A 174 12.04 16.19 -3.67
C ASP A 174 10.95 16.76 -2.75
N ASP A 175 9.86 17.30 -3.30
CA ASP A 175 8.80 18.03 -2.58
C ASP A 175 7.57 17.18 -2.25
N ILE A 176 7.63 15.87 -2.46
CA ILE A 176 6.50 14.97 -2.17
C ILE A 176 6.52 14.61 -0.68
N GLU A 177 5.54 15.15 0.05
CA GLU A 177 5.22 14.70 1.39
C GLU A 177 3.99 13.78 1.33
N PRO A 178 4.11 12.48 1.70
CA PRO A 178 2.97 11.58 1.70
C PRO A 178 1.95 12.06 2.73
N ARG A 179 0.66 12.07 2.36
CA ARG A 179 -0.39 12.36 3.33
C ARG A 179 -0.33 11.29 4.41
N GLN A 180 -0.31 11.69 5.67
CA GLN A 180 -0.47 10.74 6.76
C GLN A 180 -1.80 10.00 6.51
N LYS A 181 -1.75 8.66 6.44
CA LYS A 181 -2.96 7.83 6.39
C LYS A 181 -3.82 8.28 7.58
N MET A 182 -4.85 9.09 7.31
CA MET A 182 -5.93 9.27 8.27
C MET A 182 -6.57 7.90 8.35
N VAL A 183 -6.08 7.10 9.29
CA VAL A 183 -6.63 5.79 9.59
C VAL A 183 -8.11 6.06 9.76
N LYS A 184 -8.95 5.52 8.87
CA LYS A 184 -10.41 5.46 9.01
C LYS A 184 -10.77 4.51 10.16
N LYS A 185 -10.06 4.63 11.30
CA LYS A 185 -10.30 3.91 12.55
C LYS A 185 -11.61 4.36 13.19
N SER A 186 -12.08 5.58 12.92
CA SER A 186 -13.23 6.16 13.60
C SER A 186 -14.60 5.77 13.05
N ALA A 187 -14.74 5.20 11.84
CA ALA A 187 -16.06 4.88 11.30
C ALA A 187 -16.51 3.44 11.60
N GLU A 188 -15.60 2.47 11.51
CA GLU A 188 -15.92 1.06 11.75
C GLU A 188 -15.87 0.68 13.24
N GLU A 189 -14.95 1.27 14.02
CA GLU A 189 -14.90 1.05 15.48
C GLU A 189 -16.11 1.72 16.17
N GLU A 190 -16.52 2.93 15.76
CA GLU A 190 -17.73 3.56 16.32
C GLU A 190 -19.02 2.83 15.93
N ALA A 191 -19.10 2.27 14.72
CA ALA A 191 -20.26 1.49 14.27
C ALA A 191 -20.35 0.14 15.01
N ALA A 192 -19.21 -0.49 15.29
CA ALA A 192 -19.13 -1.72 16.09
C ALA A 192 -19.46 -1.46 17.58
N GLU A 193 -19.02 -0.34 18.15
CA GLU A 193 -19.32 0.03 19.54
C GLU A 193 -20.81 0.38 19.74
N LYS A 194 -21.42 1.09 18.78
CA LYS A 194 -22.87 1.38 18.79
C LYS A 194 -23.73 0.12 18.64
N LYS A 195 -23.30 -0.88 17.86
CA LYS A 195 -23.97 -2.19 17.76
C LYS A 195 -23.84 -3.02 19.05
N LYS A 196 -22.68 -3.01 19.72
CA LYS A 196 -22.48 -3.69 21.02
C LYS A 196 -23.32 -3.05 22.14
N ARG A 197 -23.44 -1.71 22.19
CA ARG A 197 -24.29 -1.01 23.17
C ARG A 197 -25.77 -1.35 22.99
N LYS A 198 -26.30 -1.34 21.76
CA LYS A 198 -27.71 -1.71 21.48
C LYS A 198 -28.06 -3.17 21.78
N ARG A 199 -27.09 -4.10 21.73
CA ARG A 199 -27.32 -5.53 22.01
C ARG A 199 -27.32 -5.86 23.51
N LYS A 200 -26.67 -5.03 24.35
CA LYS A 200 -26.72 -5.15 25.82
C LYS A 200 -28.03 -4.63 26.41
N GLU A 201 -28.62 -3.60 25.81
CA GLU A 201 -29.83 -2.94 26.34
C GLU A 201 -31.12 -3.77 26.14
N LYS A 202 -31.16 -4.69 25.16
CA LYS A 202 -32.34 -5.51 24.86
C LYS A 202 -32.41 -6.87 25.58
N LYS A 203 -31.42 -7.21 26.42
CA LYS A 203 -31.40 -8.53 27.09
C LYS A 203 -32.14 -8.61 28.41
N ASN A 204 -32.65 -7.49 28.93
CA ASN A 204 -33.41 -7.49 30.17
C ASN A 204 -34.76 -6.83 29.92
N LEU A 205 -35.75 -7.62 29.48
CA LEU A 205 -37.11 -7.47 29.97
C LEU A 205 -37.91 -8.71 29.57
N SER A 206 -38.54 -9.32 30.56
CA SER A 206 -39.63 -10.30 30.40
C SER A 206 -39.22 -11.70 29.95
N LEU A 207 -38.64 -12.48 30.87
CA LEU A 207 -39.00 -13.90 31.05
C LEU A 207 -38.36 -14.41 32.34
N LEU A 208 -39.22 -14.86 33.26
CA LEU A 208 -38.95 -15.63 34.49
C LEU A 208 -39.25 -14.86 35.79
N SER A 209 -40.55 -14.67 35.98
CA SER A 209 -41.22 -14.61 37.28
C SER A 209 -41.64 -16.04 37.65
N PHE A 210 -41.00 -16.65 38.65
CA PHE A 210 -41.61 -17.66 39.52
C PHE A 210 -40.92 -17.65 40.91
N GLY A 211 -41.70 -17.24 41.92
CA GLY A 211 -41.71 -17.81 43.29
C GLY A 211 -40.40 -17.95 44.06
N ASN A 212 -40.08 -16.92 44.85
CA ASN A 212 -39.69 -16.96 46.27
C ASN A 212 -39.42 -18.33 46.92
N GLU A 213 -38.32 -19.02 46.59
CA GLU A 213 -37.65 -20.05 47.43
C GLU A 213 -36.32 -20.61 46.83
N ALA A 214 -35.51 -19.80 46.13
CA ALA A 214 -34.26 -20.27 45.51
C ALA A 214 -33.05 -19.33 45.73
N GLU A 215 -33.06 -18.53 46.81
CA GLU A 215 -31.97 -17.61 47.13
C GLU A 215 -30.86 -18.26 47.98
N GLU A 216 -31.10 -19.45 48.54
CA GLU A 216 -30.12 -20.19 49.35
C GLU A 216 -29.28 -21.19 48.54
N ASP A 217 -29.79 -21.77 47.45
CA ASP A 217 -29.06 -22.78 46.66
C ASP A 217 -28.08 -22.19 45.61
N GLU A 218 -28.24 -20.93 45.20
CA GLU A 218 -27.29 -20.27 44.26
C GLU A 218 -25.98 -19.85 44.95
N ALA A 219 -26.01 -19.58 46.26
CA ALA A 219 -24.82 -19.18 47.02
C ALA A 219 -23.85 -20.36 47.22
N GLU A 220 -24.35 -21.58 47.40
CA GLU A 220 -23.51 -22.77 47.58
C GLU A 220 -22.88 -23.24 46.25
N LEU A 221 -23.59 -23.10 45.12
CA LEU A 221 -23.05 -23.39 43.79
C LEU A 221 -21.99 -22.37 43.32
N GLN A 222 -22.06 -21.12 43.78
CA GLN A 222 -21.04 -20.11 43.52
C GLN A 222 -19.76 -20.35 44.31
N GLN A 223 -19.85 -20.83 45.56
CA GLN A 223 -18.67 -21.14 46.38
C GLN A 223 -17.91 -22.37 45.89
N MET A 224 -18.58 -23.41 45.38
CA MET A 224 -17.90 -24.58 44.79
C MET A 224 -17.29 -24.30 43.40
N GLY A 225 -17.72 -23.24 42.72
CA GLY A 225 -17.23 -22.86 41.38
C GLY A 225 -15.95 -22.03 41.36
N GLU A 226 -15.54 -21.45 42.48
CA GLU A 226 -14.32 -20.62 42.57
C GLU A 226 -13.03 -21.45 42.63
N ASP A 227 -13.06 -22.66 43.21
CA ASP A 227 -11.86 -23.49 43.40
C ASP A 227 -11.54 -24.44 42.23
N LEU A 228 -12.39 -24.53 41.20
CA LEU A 228 -12.16 -25.38 40.02
C LEU A 228 -12.25 -24.62 38.68
N ARG A 229 -12.07 -23.29 38.71
CA ARG A 229 -11.95 -22.50 37.48
C ARG A 229 -10.56 -22.68 36.86
N ILE A 230 -10.46 -23.55 35.85
CA ILE A 230 -9.29 -23.62 34.97
C ILE A 230 -9.16 -22.28 34.25
N LYS A 231 -8.21 -21.44 34.68
CA LYS A 231 -7.96 -20.11 34.12
C LYS A 231 -7.29 -20.21 32.74
N SER A 232 -7.75 -19.38 31.80
CA SER A 232 -7.14 -19.23 30.48
C SER A 232 -5.87 -18.38 30.58
N SER A 233 -4.90 -18.61 29.67
CA SER A 233 -3.63 -17.87 29.56
C SER A 233 -3.77 -16.34 29.46
N HIS A 234 -4.96 -15.83 29.10
CA HIS A 234 -5.25 -14.40 29.06
C HIS A 234 -5.61 -13.79 30.42
N ASP A 235 -6.13 -14.56 31.37
CA ASP A 235 -6.59 -14.04 32.67
C ASP A 235 -5.43 -13.82 33.65
N THR A 236 -4.26 -14.41 33.39
CA THR A 236 -3.04 -14.26 34.21
C THR A 236 -2.25 -12.98 33.92
N ILE A 237 -2.59 -12.26 32.84
CA ILE A 237 -1.89 -11.04 32.42
C ILE A 237 -2.23 -9.84 33.32
N GLU A 238 -3.40 -9.88 33.98
CA GLU A 238 -3.90 -8.77 34.80
C GLU A 238 -3.60 -8.92 36.30
N ASP A 239 -2.96 -10.02 36.71
CA ASP A 239 -2.64 -10.31 38.12
C ASP A 239 -1.44 -9.48 38.63
N LYS A 240 -1.72 -8.48 39.47
CA LYS A 240 -0.76 -7.51 40.03
C LYS A 240 0.38 -8.11 40.87
N ARG A 241 0.32 -9.40 41.22
CA ARG A 241 1.38 -10.09 41.98
C ARG A 241 2.58 -10.45 41.11
N PHE A 242 2.37 -10.77 39.84
CA PHE A 242 3.45 -11.10 38.88
C PHE A 242 4.06 -9.87 38.19
N LEU A 243 3.30 -8.77 38.13
CA LEU A 243 3.71 -7.52 37.49
C LEU A 243 4.80 -6.73 38.24
N LYS A 244 5.12 -7.05 39.50
CA LYS A 244 6.00 -6.19 40.31
C LYS A 244 7.48 -6.62 40.32
N GLU A 245 7.76 -7.87 39.97
CA GLU A 245 9.13 -8.42 39.94
C GLU A 245 9.71 -8.41 38.52
N GLY A 246 8.94 -8.85 37.51
CA GLY A 246 9.43 -8.89 36.12
C GLY A 246 9.50 -7.54 35.40
N THR A 247 8.73 -6.54 35.83
CA THR A 247 8.74 -5.20 35.18
C THR A 247 9.99 -4.40 35.50
N LYS A 248 10.52 -4.52 36.72
CA LYS A 248 11.75 -3.82 37.11
C LYS A 248 12.98 -4.39 36.42
N GLU A 249 13.06 -5.72 36.32
CA GLU A 249 14.16 -6.39 35.61
C GLU A 249 14.08 -6.10 34.10
N ALA A 250 12.88 -6.09 33.51
CA ALA A 250 12.70 -5.74 32.09
C ALA A 250 12.98 -4.25 31.81
N GLU A 251 12.60 -3.35 32.71
CA GLU A 251 12.91 -1.91 32.61
C GLU A 251 14.42 -1.63 32.75
N GLU A 252 15.14 -2.34 33.63
CA GLU A 252 16.60 -2.23 33.75
C GLU A 252 17.33 -2.77 32.51
N ILE A 253 16.86 -3.88 31.93
CA ILE A 253 17.44 -4.44 30.69
C ILE A 253 17.22 -3.49 29.51
N LEU A 254 16.01 -2.94 29.36
CA LEU A 254 15.70 -1.96 28.30
C LEU A 254 16.53 -0.67 28.46
N ALA A 255 16.72 -0.19 29.69
CA ALA A 255 17.58 0.98 29.94
C ALA A 255 19.06 0.72 29.60
N GLN A 256 19.57 -0.48 29.92
CA GLN A 256 20.93 -0.88 29.53
C GLN A 256 21.08 -1.00 28.01
N GLU A 257 20.09 -1.56 27.31
CA GLU A 257 20.10 -1.65 25.85
C GLU A 257 20.04 -0.27 25.17
N GLU A 258 19.28 0.68 25.71
CA GLU A 258 19.23 2.05 25.20
C GLU A 258 20.56 2.80 25.39
N GLU A 259 21.22 2.64 26.54
CA GLU A 259 22.55 3.21 26.76
C GLU A 259 23.61 2.61 25.85
N ASP A 260 23.59 1.29 25.64
CA ASP A 260 24.54 0.61 24.77
C ASP A 260 24.31 0.94 23.29
N TRP A 261 23.04 1.08 22.89
CA TRP A 261 22.70 1.59 21.56
C TRP A 261 23.15 3.04 21.37
N GLY A 262 23.01 3.88 22.40
CA GLY A 262 23.52 5.26 22.42
C GLY A 262 25.03 5.33 22.19
N LYS A 263 25.81 4.56 22.95
CA LYS A 263 27.28 4.47 22.81
C LYS A 263 27.68 3.96 21.43
N LYS A 264 26.93 3.02 20.86
CA LYS A 264 27.17 2.49 19.50
C LYS A 264 26.90 3.55 18.44
N ARG A 265 25.87 4.39 18.61
CA ARG A 265 25.55 5.53 17.74
C ARG A 265 26.61 6.61 17.77
N GLU A 266 27.16 6.93 18.94
CA GLU A 266 28.25 7.90 19.07
C GLU A 266 29.53 7.40 18.40
N LYS A 267 29.94 6.15 18.64
CA LYS A 267 31.09 5.55 17.94
C LYS A 267 30.92 5.57 16.41
N LEU A 268 29.70 5.34 15.93
CA LEU A 268 29.40 5.35 14.50
C LEU A 268 29.47 6.77 13.92
N LYS A 269 29.01 7.78 14.68
CA LYS A 269 29.15 9.20 14.31
C LYS A 269 30.62 9.64 14.30
N ASP A 270 31.40 9.24 15.29
CA ASP A 270 32.83 9.55 15.36
C ASP A 270 33.58 8.93 14.19
N ALA A 271 33.32 7.65 13.86
CA ALA A 271 33.91 6.97 12.71
C ALA A 271 33.53 7.63 11.36
N ILE A 272 32.29 8.11 11.22
CA ILE A 272 31.85 8.87 10.04
C ILE A 272 32.59 10.23 9.99
N SER A 273 32.73 10.91 11.12
CA SER A 273 33.43 12.20 11.21
C SER A 273 34.92 12.07 10.88
N GLU A 274 35.55 10.97 11.29
CA GLU A 274 36.96 10.68 11.06
C GLU A 274 37.19 10.33 9.57
N LYS A 275 36.28 9.56 8.96
CA LYS A 275 36.28 9.32 7.51
C LYS A 275 36.08 10.60 6.68
N LEU A 276 35.34 11.58 7.19
CA LEU A 276 35.12 12.87 6.56
C LEU A 276 36.31 13.84 6.72
N LYS A 277 37.08 13.73 7.82
CA LYS A 277 38.28 14.55 8.08
C LYS A 277 39.55 14.10 7.34
N LYS A 278 39.59 12.87 6.81
CA LYS A 278 40.72 12.43 5.98
C LYS A 278 40.80 13.25 4.68
N PRO A 279 41.90 13.99 4.42
CA PRO A 279 42.03 14.81 3.22
C PRO A 279 42.08 13.94 1.97
N LYS A 280 41.60 14.50 0.85
CA LYS A 280 41.36 13.88 -0.47
C LYS A 280 42.57 13.19 -1.14
N VAL A 281 43.75 13.17 -0.52
CA VAL A 281 45.00 12.71 -1.15
C VAL A 281 45.21 11.20 -1.02
N GLU A 282 44.58 10.51 -0.07
CA GLU A 282 44.75 9.05 0.10
C GLU A 282 43.68 8.20 -0.60
N ARG A 283 42.53 8.76 -0.98
CA ARG A 283 41.44 7.98 -1.62
C ARG A 283 41.75 7.55 -3.06
N GLU A 284 42.78 8.13 -3.69
CA GLU A 284 43.24 7.71 -5.03
C GLU A 284 44.36 6.65 -4.98
N ALA A 285 44.91 6.34 -3.80
CA ALA A 285 45.99 5.35 -3.65
C ALA A 285 45.48 3.93 -3.36
N GLU A 286 44.25 3.76 -2.87
CA GLU A 286 43.66 2.44 -2.56
C GLU A 286 42.84 1.82 -3.72
N GLN A 287 42.73 2.51 -4.87
CA GLN A 287 42.01 2.01 -6.06
C GLN A 287 42.91 1.75 -7.28
N ARG A 288 44.22 1.59 -7.07
CA ARG A 288 45.16 1.09 -8.09
C ARG A 288 45.78 -0.23 -7.69
#